data_AF-A0A0R1LLK0-F1
#
_entry.id   AF-A0A0R1LLK0-F1
#
_cell.length_a   1.000
_cell.length_b   1.000
_cell.length_c   1.000
_cell.angle_alpha   90.00
_cell.angle_beta   90.00
_cell.angle_gamma   90.00
#
_symmetry.space_group_name_H-M   'P 1'
#
loop_
_entity.id
_entity.type
_entity.pdbx_description
1 polymer ?
#
loop_
_entity_poly.entity_id
_entity_poly.type
_entity_poly.pdbx_seq_one_letter_code
_entity_poly.pdbx_strand_id
1 'polypeptide(L)'
;MGKSSLYVRLVKRFYGIDDVLDEYKLQQINHLGNVMFLWLMGYLMIGNLALMVAIVKAPAEQVLTIAIFVNLLVVASVIGVLIGVTRKLKLDDVEVAAADLPQRVKRLRWRAVGAGFYFFCWMLLIQSLLDWWVDGTSLAATFTSLGFYGTGLGGGVFFGVWMYVVWRLHLKIVD
;
A
#
# COMPACT_ATOMS: atom_id res chain seq x y z
N MET A 1 13.19 -9.47 -28.19
CA MET A 1 11.73 -9.34 -28.00
C MET A 1 11.26 -10.32 -26.93
N GLY A 2 11.49 -10.00 -25.65
CA GLY A 2 11.22 -10.93 -24.55
C GLY A 2 9.81 -10.77 -24.01
N LYS A 3 9.04 -11.87 -23.93
CA LYS A 3 7.80 -11.94 -23.14
C LYS A 3 8.08 -11.33 -21.76
N SER A 4 7.45 -10.21 -21.45
CA SER A 4 7.47 -9.71 -20.07
C SER A 4 6.80 -10.77 -19.20
N SER A 5 7.61 -11.52 -18.46
CA SER A 5 7.12 -12.50 -17.48
C SER A 5 6.12 -11.81 -16.55
N LEU A 6 5.05 -12.51 -16.16
CA LEU A 6 4.08 -12.02 -15.17
C LEU A 6 4.80 -11.48 -13.92
N TYR A 7 5.93 -12.08 -13.56
CA TYR A 7 6.85 -11.61 -12.53
C TYR A 7 7.29 -10.15 -12.73
N VAL A 8 7.81 -9.79 -13.90
CA VAL A 8 8.28 -8.42 -14.19
C VAL A 8 7.14 -7.42 -14.04
N ARG A 9 5.93 -7.80 -14.47
CA ARG A 9 4.75 -6.93 -14.35
C ARG A 9 4.32 -6.73 -12.90
N LEU A 10 4.37 -7.79 -12.08
CA LEU A 10 4.08 -7.73 -10.64
C LEU A 10 5.11 -6.89 -9.90
N VAL A 11 6.41 -7.12 -10.14
CA VAL A 11 7.51 -6.37 -9.53
C VAL A 11 7.42 -4.89 -9.87
N LYS A 12 7.25 -4.54 -11.16
CA LYS A 12 7.06 -3.14 -11.57
C LYS A 12 5.90 -2.47 -10.84
N ARG A 13 4.78 -3.17 -10.69
CA ARG A 13 3.60 -2.63 -10.00
C ARG A 13 3.81 -2.51 -8.50
N PHE A 14 4.52 -3.44 -7.87
CA PHE A 14 4.80 -3.43 -6.43
C PHE A 14 5.78 -2.32 -6.04
N TYR A 15 6.82 -2.11 -6.85
CA TYR A 15 7.85 -1.09 -6.61
C TYR A 15 7.54 0.27 -7.26
N GLY A 16 6.46 0.38 -8.04
CA GLY A 16 6.06 1.64 -8.68
C GLY A 16 6.95 2.07 -9.86
N ILE A 17 7.61 1.12 -10.53
CA ILE A 17 8.56 1.39 -11.61
C ILE A 17 7.81 1.42 -12.95
N ASP A 18 7.66 2.60 -13.54
CA ASP A 18 6.99 2.79 -14.84
C ASP A 18 7.95 2.61 -16.05
N ASP A 19 9.27 2.69 -15.83
CA ASP A 19 10.31 2.60 -16.87
C ASP A 19 10.71 1.15 -17.23
N VAL A 20 11.61 0.95 -18.20
CA VAL A 20 12.24 -0.34 -18.52
C VAL A 20 12.97 -0.85 -17.27
N LEU A 21 12.68 -2.11 -16.91
CA LEU A 21 13.35 -2.75 -15.79
C LEU A 21 14.68 -3.30 -16.32
N ASP A 22 15.71 -2.47 -16.23
CA ASP A 22 17.07 -2.86 -16.60
C ASP A 22 17.68 -3.83 -15.57
N GLU A 23 18.71 -4.58 -15.98
CA GLU A 23 19.39 -5.60 -15.18
C GLU A 23 19.88 -5.03 -13.83
N TYR A 24 20.39 -3.80 -13.86
CA TYR A 24 20.85 -3.08 -12.66
C TYR A 24 19.71 -2.80 -11.67
N LYS A 25 18.55 -2.32 -12.15
CA LYS A 25 17.38 -2.06 -11.31
C LYS A 25 16.83 -3.36 -10.73
N LEU A 26 16.81 -4.43 -11.53
CA LEU A 26 16.37 -5.76 -11.08
C LEU A 26 17.30 -6.31 -9.98
N GLN A 27 18.61 -6.15 -10.13
CA GLN A 27 19.58 -6.60 -9.13
C GLN A 27 19.41 -5.86 -7.80
N GLN A 28 19.18 -4.54 -7.82
CA GLN A 28 18.91 -3.77 -6.61
C GLN A 28 17.60 -4.20 -5.92
N ILE A 29 16.54 -4.42 -6.69
CA ILE A 29 15.26 -4.90 -6.16
C ILE A 29 15.42 -6.27 -5.51
N ASN A 30 16.14 -7.20 -6.16
CA ASN A 30 16.40 -8.52 -5.61
C ASN A 30 17.25 -8.45 -4.33
N HIS A 31 18.25 -7.57 -4.28
CA HIS A 31 19.05 -7.35 -3.08
C HIS A 31 18.20 -6.81 -1.93
N LEU A 32 17.39 -5.78 -2.19
CA LEU A 32 16.48 -5.21 -1.20
C LEU A 32 15.45 -6.23 -0.71
N GLY A 33 14.87 -6.99 -1.65
CA GLY A 33 13.93 -8.06 -1.35
C GLY A 33 14.53 -9.12 -0.43
N ASN A 34 15.77 -9.54 -0.68
CA ASN A 34 16.47 -10.50 0.16
C ASN A 34 16.78 -9.96 1.56
N VAL A 35 17.20 -8.70 1.69
CA VAL A 35 17.44 -8.07 3.00
C VAL A 35 16.14 -8.00 3.80
N MET A 36 15.05 -7.55 3.18
CA MET A 36 13.74 -7.50 3.82
C MET A 36 13.23 -8.89 4.17
N PHE A 37 13.42 -9.88 3.30
CA PHE A 37 13.06 -11.26 3.57
C PHE A 37 13.76 -11.81 4.81
N LEU A 38 15.08 -11.61 4.93
CA LEU A 38 15.84 -12.08 6.10
C LEU A 38 15.34 -11.41 7.39
N TRP A 39 15.04 -10.11 7.35
CA TRP A 39 14.51 -9.39 8.51
C TRP A 39 13.11 -9.88 8.90
N LEU A 40 12.21 -10.06 7.94
CA LEU A 40 10.86 -10.62 8.17
C LEU A 40 10.93 -12.05 8.70
N MET A 41 11.85 -12.86 8.17
CA MET A 41 12.04 -14.24 8.62
C MET A 41 12.47 -14.27 10.09
N GLY A 42 13.45 -13.44 10.47
CA GLY A 42 13.86 -13.29 11.87
C GLY A 42 12.73 -12.80 12.78
N TYR A 43 11.97 -11.80 12.33
CA TYR A 43 10.78 -11.31 13.03
C TYR A 43 9.75 -12.41 13.25
N LEU A 44 9.42 -13.21 12.22
CA LEU A 44 8.44 -14.28 12.34
C LEU A 44 8.91 -15.37 13.31
N MET A 45 10.18 -15.76 13.26
CA MET A 45 10.72 -16.77 14.19
C MET A 45 10.63 -16.28 15.64
N ILE A 46 11.14 -15.08 15.92
CA ILE A 46 11.16 -14.52 17.29
C ILE A 46 9.74 -14.18 17.75
N GLY A 47 8.93 -13.59 16.88
CA GLY A 47 7.56 -13.18 17.15
C GLY A 47 6.65 -14.35 17.49
N ASN A 48 6.75 -15.48 16.76
CA ASN A 48 5.98 -16.68 17.07
C ASN A 48 6.42 -17.34 18.39
N LEU A 49 7.72 -17.36 18.69
CA LEU A 49 8.21 -17.83 19.99
C LEU A 49 7.69 -16.96 21.14
N ALA A 50 7.73 -15.64 20.97
CA ALA A 50 7.19 -14.69 21.95
C ALA A 50 5.68 -14.88 22.15
N LEU A 51 4.92 -15.10 21.07
CA LEU A 51 3.50 -15.42 21.10
C LEU A 51 3.22 -16.71 21.89
N MET A 52 3.99 -17.76 21.65
CA MET A 52 3.86 -19.04 22.35
C MET A 52 4.09 -18.88 23.85
N VAL A 53 5.06 -18.05 24.27
CA VAL A 53 5.28 -17.77 25.69
C VAL A 53 4.18 -16.88 26.27
N ALA A 54 3.73 -15.87 25.52
CA ALA A 54 2.74 -14.91 25.97
C ALA A 54 1.36 -15.54 26.19
N ILE A 55 0.93 -16.46 25.33
CA ILE A 55 -0.39 -17.10 25.42
C ILE A 55 -0.54 -18.01 26.66
N VAL A 56 0.58 -18.49 27.21
CA VAL A 56 0.61 -19.27 28.46
C VAL A 56 0.50 -18.35 29.69
N LYS A 57 0.91 -17.09 29.57
CA LYS A 57 1.02 -16.14 30.70
C LYS A 57 -0.12 -15.12 30.78
N ALA A 58 -0.88 -14.94 29.71
CA ALA A 58 -1.92 -13.93 29.62
C ALA A 58 -3.14 -14.48 28.85
N PRO A 59 -4.33 -13.85 28.99
CA PRO A 59 -5.52 -14.27 28.25
C PRO A 59 -5.27 -14.27 26.75
N ALA A 60 -5.63 -15.39 26.09
CA ALA A 60 -5.34 -15.60 24.67
C ALA A 60 -5.89 -14.48 23.78
N GLU A 61 -7.10 -13.99 24.08
CA GLU A 61 -7.73 -12.88 23.33
C GLU A 61 -6.85 -11.63 23.33
N GLN A 62 -6.36 -11.21 24.50
CA GLN A 62 -5.51 -10.01 24.61
C GLN A 62 -4.18 -10.18 23.88
N VAL A 63 -3.56 -11.36 24.01
CA VAL A 63 -2.30 -11.67 23.33
C VAL A 63 -2.47 -11.65 21.81
N LEU A 64 -3.55 -12.24 21.30
CA LEU A 64 -3.86 -12.25 19.87
C LEU A 64 -4.15 -10.84 19.34
N THR A 65 -4.92 -10.02 20.07
CA THR A 65 -5.17 -8.62 19.69
C THR A 65 -3.86 -7.85 19.57
N ILE A 66 -2.98 -7.95 20.58
CA ILE A 66 -1.68 -7.28 20.56
C ILE A 66 -0.83 -7.78 19.39
N ALA A 67 -0.79 -9.10 19.16
CA ALA A 67 -0.03 -9.68 18.05
C ALA A 67 -0.52 -9.19 16.68
N ILE A 68 -1.84 -9.04 16.48
CA ILE A 68 -2.39 -8.46 15.24
C ILE A 68 -1.91 -7.02 15.06
N PHE A 69 -1.97 -6.18 16.11
CA PHE A 69 -1.49 -4.80 16.04
C PHE A 69 0.02 -4.72 15.76
N VAL A 70 0.83 -5.55 16.41
CA VAL A 70 2.29 -5.58 16.16
C VAL A 70 2.58 -6.01 14.73
N ASN A 71 1.88 -7.03 14.20
CA ASN A 71 2.02 -7.44 12.79
C ASN A 71 1.64 -6.31 11.83
N LEU A 72 0.56 -5.57 12.08
CA LEU A 72 0.18 -4.42 11.27
C LEU A 72 1.25 -3.33 11.26
N LEU A 73 1.85 -3.03 12.42
CA LEU A 73 2.96 -2.07 12.53
C LEU A 73 4.20 -2.54 11.77
N VAL A 74 4.51 -3.83 11.81
CA VAL A 74 5.63 -4.42 11.07
C VAL A 74 5.39 -4.33 9.56
N VAL A 75 4.18 -4.63 9.08
CA VAL A 75 3.83 -4.44 7.67
C VAL A 75 3.97 -2.97 7.26
N ALA A 76 3.47 -2.04 8.07
CA ALA A 76 3.58 -0.61 7.80
C ALA A 76 5.05 -0.14 7.75
N SER A 77 5.91 -0.64 8.65
CA SER A 77 7.34 -0.27 8.67
C SER A 77 8.08 -0.82 7.45
N VAL A 78 7.80 -2.05 7.03
CA VAL A 78 8.34 -2.67 5.82
C VAL A 78 7.98 -1.86 4.58
N ILE A 79 6.71 -1.47 4.45
CA ILE A 79 6.25 -0.60 3.36
C ILE A 79 6.97 0.75 3.40
N GLY A 80 7.11 1.36 4.58
CA GLY A 80 7.82 2.62 4.75
C GLY A 80 9.29 2.56 4.34
N VAL A 81 10.00 1.49 4.73
CA VAL A 81 11.39 1.25 4.31
C VAL A 81 11.49 1.05 2.81
N LEU A 82 10.59 0.25 2.21
CA LEU A 82 10.53 0.03 0.77
C LEU A 82 10.39 1.36 0.02
N ILE A 83 9.42 2.20 0.40
CA ILE A 83 9.21 3.53 -0.19
C ILE A 83 10.44 4.43 -0.01
N GLY A 84 11.06 4.41 1.17
CA GLY A 84 12.25 5.23 1.44
C GLY A 84 13.44 4.82 0.59
N VAL A 85 13.65 3.52 0.40
CA VAL A 85 14.76 2.97 -0.37
C VAL A 85 14.54 3.15 -1.87
N THR A 86 13.33 2.90 -2.39
CA THR A 86 13.02 3.16 -3.81
C THR A 86 13.20 4.62 -4.19
N ARG A 87 12.76 5.55 -3.33
CA ARG A 87 12.97 7.00 -3.52
C ARG A 87 14.44 7.39 -3.49
N LYS A 88 15.24 6.84 -2.56
CA LYS A 88 16.69 7.11 -2.50
C LYS A 88 17.42 6.61 -3.75
N LEU A 89 16.98 5.48 -4.30
CA LEU A 89 17.55 4.87 -5.50
C LEU A 89 16.96 5.46 -6.80
N LYS A 90 16.02 6.42 -6.70
CA LYS A 90 15.32 7.05 -7.84
C LYS A 90 14.70 6.03 -8.81
N LEU A 91 14.33 4.86 -8.29
CA LEU A 91 13.79 3.76 -9.11
C LEU A 91 12.38 4.09 -9.64
N ASP A 92 11.73 5.07 -9.03
CA ASP A 92 10.38 5.55 -9.27
C ASP A 92 10.31 6.92 -9.97
N ASP A 93 11.45 7.51 -10.36
CA ASP A 93 11.48 8.74 -11.14
C ASP A 93 10.96 8.46 -12.56
N VAL A 94 9.89 9.17 -12.94
CA VAL A 94 9.38 9.14 -14.31
C VAL A 94 9.84 10.43 -14.99
N GLU A 95 10.89 10.30 -15.80
CA GLU A 95 11.34 11.38 -16.67
C GLU A 95 10.30 11.61 -17.78
N VAL A 96 9.82 12.85 -17.87
CA VAL A 96 8.82 13.25 -18.87
C VAL A 96 9.34 14.47 -19.61
N ALA A 97 9.38 14.38 -20.94
CA ALA A 97 9.69 15.52 -21.80
C ALA A 97 8.66 16.64 -21.60
N ALA A 98 9.10 17.89 -21.56
CA ALA A 98 8.25 19.05 -21.27
C ALA A 98 6.98 19.15 -22.16
N ALA A 99 7.05 18.64 -23.39
CA ALA A 99 5.94 18.62 -24.35
C ALA A 99 4.77 17.70 -23.95
N ASP A 100 5.02 16.62 -23.19
CA ASP A 100 4.01 15.61 -22.82
C ASP A 100 3.36 15.84 -21.45
N LEU A 101 3.85 16.86 -20.72
CA LEU A 101 3.38 17.26 -19.40
C LEU A 101 1.85 17.45 -19.31
N PRO A 102 1.17 18.20 -20.21
CA PRO A 102 -0.26 18.45 -20.06
C PRO A 102 -1.11 17.18 -20.22
N GLN A 103 -0.72 16.25 -21.09
CA GLN A 103 -1.41 14.97 -21.25
C GLN A 103 -1.20 14.05 -20.04
N ARG A 104 0.02 14.01 -19.49
CA ARG A 104 0.35 13.24 -18.29
C ARG A 104 -0.39 13.75 -17.06
N VAL A 105 -0.48 15.07 -16.85
CA VAL A 105 -1.24 15.66 -15.73
C VAL A 105 -2.73 15.34 -15.84
N LYS A 106 -3.31 15.36 -17.04
CA LYS A 106 -4.72 14.98 -17.25
C LYS A 106 -4.94 13.51 -16.90
N ARG A 107 -4.07 12.61 -17.36
CA ARG A 107 -4.12 11.19 -17.00
C ARG A 107 -3.93 10.97 -15.51
N LEU A 108 -3.07 11.76 -14.87
CA LEU A 108 -2.82 11.72 -13.42
C LEU A 108 -4.06 12.10 -12.61
N ARG A 109 -4.79 13.15 -13.02
CA ARG A 109 -6.07 13.52 -12.38
C ARG A 109 -7.07 12.38 -12.42
N TRP A 110 -7.26 11.74 -13.58
CA TRP A 110 -8.15 10.59 -13.70
C TRP A 110 -7.69 9.39 -12.86
N ARG A 111 -6.39 9.15 -12.80
CA ARG A 111 -5.82 8.10 -11.94
C ARG A 111 -6.07 8.40 -10.45
N ALA A 112 -5.97 9.67 -10.04
CA ALA A 112 -6.21 10.11 -8.68
C ALA A 112 -7.69 10.02 -8.28
N VAL A 113 -8.60 10.41 -9.19
CA VAL A 113 -10.05 10.21 -9.01
C VAL A 113 -10.38 8.73 -8.87
N GLY A 114 -9.81 7.87 -9.72
CA GLY A 114 -9.97 6.42 -9.62
C GLY A 114 -9.43 5.85 -8.29
N ALA A 115 -8.30 6.36 -7.79
CA ALA A 115 -7.75 5.96 -6.50
C ALA A 115 -8.63 6.39 -5.33
N GLY A 116 -9.17 7.61 -5.36
CA GLY A 116 -10.13 8.10 -4.36
C GLY A 116 -11.43 7.29 -4.35
N PHE A 117 -11.96 6.95 -5.53
CA PHE A 117 -13.14 6.09 -5.65
C PHE A 117 -12.88 4.65 -5.16
N TYR A 118 -11.73 4.08 -5.51
CA TYR A 118 -11.33 2.78 -4.99
C TYR A 118 -11.26 2.78 -3.46
N PHE A 119 -10.63 3.80 -2.88
CA PHE A 119 -10.51 3.94 -1.43
C PHE A 119 -11.87 4.11 -0.76
N PHE A 120 -12.77 4.91 -1.36
CA PHE A 120 -14.16 5.04 -0.91
C PHE A 120 -14.87 3.68 -0.84
N CYS A 121 -14.90 2.92 -1.94
CA CYS A 121 -15.55 1.61 -1.98
C CYS A 121 -14.92 0.63 -0.99
N TRP A 122 -13.60 0.63 -0.88
CA TRP A 122 -12.87 -0.22 0.05
C TRP A 122 -13.20 0.10 1.51
N MET A 123 -13.27 1.39 1.86
CA MET A 123 -13.60 1.83 3.21
C MET A 123 -15.03 1.46 3.60
N LEU A 124 -15.99 1.63 2.67
CA LEU A 124 -17.37 1.18 2.92
C LEU A 124 -17.41 -0.34 3.17
N LEU A 125 -16.68 -1.13 2.38
CA LEU A 125 -16.65 -2.58 2.54
C LEU A 125 -16.04 -3.00 3.87
N ILE A 126 -14.86 -2.47 4.24
CA ILE A 126 -14.22 -2.80 5.52
C ILE A 126 -15.09 -2.36 6.69
N GLN A 127 -15.58 -1.12 6.68
CA GLN A 127 -16.36 -0.61 7.79
C GLN A 127 -17.65 -1.42 7.98
N SER A 128 -18.35 -1.76 6.89
CA SER A 128 -19.51 -2.66 6.94
C SER A 128 -19.16 -4.03 7.51
N LEU A 129 -18.01 -4.59 7.11
CA LEU A 129 -17.56 -5.89 7.57
C LEU A 129 -17.19 -5.88 9.06
N LEU A 130 -16.54 -4.80 9.52
CA LEU A 130 -16.18 -4.62 10.93
C LEU A 130 -17.42 -4.39 11.80
N ASP A 131 -18.36 -3.55 11.37
CA ASP A 131 -19.60 -3.27 12.11
C ASP A 131 -20.45 -4.55 12.24
N TRP A 132 -20.42 -5.43 11.24
CA TRP A 132 -21.07 -6.74 11.30
C TRP A 132 -20.33 -7.72 12.22
N TRP A 133 -18.99 -7.74 12.16
CA TRP A 133 -18.17 -8.70 12.92
C TRP A 133 -18.02 -8.34 14.40
N VAL A 134 -17.90 -7.05 14.73
CA VAL A 134 -17.64 -6.55 16.09
C VAL A 134 -18.95 -6.20 16.80
N ASP A 135 -19.81 -5.41 16.16
CA ASP A 135 -21.02 -4.87 16.78
C ASP A 135 -22.28 -5.69 16.45
N GLY A 136 -22.16 -6.71 15.58
CA GLY A 136 -23.28 -7.57 15.19
C GLY A 136 -24.36 -6.84 14.39
N THR A 137 -24.06 -5.66 13.85
CA THR A 137 -25.04 -4.84 13.13
C THR A 137 -25.42 -5.48 11.80
N SER A 138 -26.69 -5.38 11.41
CA SER A 138 -27.13 -5.86 10.10
C SER A 138 -26.53 -4.96 9.01
N LEU A 139 -25.88 -5.56 8.00
CA LEU A 139 -25.30 -4.81 6.86
C LEU A 139 -26.29 -3.81 6.24
N ALA A 140 -27.57 -4.17 6.15
CA ALA A 140 -28.64 -3.31 5.61
C ALA A 140 -28.84 -2.01 6.42
N ALA A 141 -28.62 -2.05 7.74
CA ALA A 141 -28.70 -0.86 8.59
C ALA A 141 -27.50 0.08 8.36
N THR A 142 -26.32 -0.48 8.10
CA THR A 142 -25.12 0.30 7.79
C THR A 142 -25.25 1.01 6.44
N PHE A 143 -25.75 0.32 5.41
CA PHE A 143 -25.99 0.91 4.08
C PHE A 143 -27.14 1.94 4.04
N THR A 144 -27.98 2.03 5.07
CA THR A 144 -29.06 3.03 5.14
C THR A 144 -28.67 4.30 5.91
N SER A 145 -27.52 4.30 6.59
CA SER A 145 -27.00 5.46 7.30
C SER A 145 -26.39 6.50 6.35
N LEU A 146 -26.89 7.74 6.38
CA LEU A 146 -26.30 8.85 5.60
C LEU A 146 -24.89 9.22 6.08
N GLY A 147 -24.61 9.09 7.38
CA GLY A 147 -23.30 9.40 7.95
C GLY A 147 -22.20 8.47 7.45
N PHE A 148 -22.56 7.23 7.16
CA PHE A 148 -21.66 6.18 6.64
C PHE A 148 -21.10 6.52 5.25
N TYR A 149 -21.92 7.07 4.35
CA TYR A 149 -21.45 7.55 3.05
C TYR A 149 -20.67 8.86 3.16
N GLY A 150 -21.01 9.72 4.13
CA GLY A 150 -20.31 10.97 4.37
C GLY A 150 -18.86 10.78 4.81
N THR A 151 -18.62 9.90 5.79
CA THR A 151 -17.27 9.52 6.23
C THR A 151 -16.51 8.85 5.08
N GLY A 152 -17.17 7.92 4.38
CA GLY A 152 -16.76 7.35 3.10
C GLY A 152 -16.17 8.38 2.15
N LEU A 153 -17.02 9.31 1.70
CA LEU A 153 -16.72 10.32 0.69
C LEU A 153 -15.58 11.24 1.14
N GLY A 154 -15.59 11.66 2.41
CA GLY A 154 -14.50 12.45 2.98
C GLY A 154 -13.15 11.75 2.87
N GLY A 155 -13.09 10.47 3.26
CA GLY A 155 -11.88 9.65 3.13
C GLY A 155 -11.44 9.45 1.68
N GLY A 156 -12.38 9.18 0.77
CA GLY A 156 -12.10 9.02 -0.66
C GLY A 156 -11.54 10.29 -1.31
N VAL A 157 -12.12 11.46 -1.01
CA VAL A 157 -11.64 12.76 -1.51
C VAL A 157 -10.25 13.06 -0.97
N PHE A 158 -10.05 12.91 0.35
CA PHE A 158 -8.75 13.12 0.99
C PHE A 158 -7.67 12.24 0.35
N PHE A 159 -7.94 10.94 0.22
CA PHE A 159 -7.00 9.98 -0.37
C PHE A 159 -6.71 10.29 -1.85
N GLY A 160 -7.73 10.63 -2.64
CA GLY A 160 -7.57 11.02 -4.04
C GLY A 160 -6.68 12.26 -4.21
N VAL A 161 -6.89 13.29 -3.40
CA VAL A 161 -6.05 14.52 -3.40
C VAL A 161 -4.62 14.19 -2.98
N TRP A 162 -4.44 13.42 -1.91
CA TRP A 162 -3.12 12.97 -1.45
C TRP A 162 -2.36 12.22 -2.54
N MET A 163 -3.01 11.26 -3.20
CA MET A 163 -2.42 10.49 -4.30
C MET A 163 -2.06 11.36 -5.50
N TYR A 164 -2.89 12.36 -5.83
CA TYR A 164 -2.57 13.34 -6.86
C TYR A 164 -1.28 14.10 -6.53
N VAL A 165 -1.14 14.58 -5.29
CA VAL A 165 0.06 15.31 -4.85
C VAL A 165 1.29 14.41 -4.91
N VAL A 166 1.22 13.20 -4.34
CA VAL A 166 2.35 12.25 -4.35
C VAL A 166 2.79 11.96 -5.78
N TRP A 167 1.88 11.55 -6.66
CA TRP A 167 2.25 11.24 -8.04
C TRP A 167 2.72 12.46 -8.85
N ARG A 168 2.27 13.66 -8.51
CA ARG A 168 2.79 14.89 -9.13
C ARG A 168 4.24 15.14 -8.73
N LEU A 169 4.61 14.85 -7.49
CA LEU A 169 5.99 14.99 -7.00
C LEU A 169 6.96 14.00 -7.65
N HIS A 170 6.47 12.86 -8.16
CA HIS A 170 7.27 11.88 -8.89
C HIS A 170 7.50 12.24 -10.37
N LEU A 171 6.83 13.27 -10.91
CA LEU A 171 7.07 13.73 -12.29
C LEU A 171 8.28 14.66 -12.31
N LYS A 172 9.37 14.24 -12.97
CA LYS A 172 10.53 15.09 -13.23
C LYS A 172 10.55 15.51 -14.70
N ILE A 173 10.62 16.82 -14.90
CA ILE A 173 10.71 17.42 -16.23
C ILE A 173 12.17 17.36 -16.64
N VAL A 174 12.44 16.73 -17.79
CA VAL A 174 13.74 16.78 -18.46
C VAL A 174 13.56 17.68 -19.67
N ASP A 175 14.36 18.75 -19.73
CA ASP A 175 14.41 19.69 -20.86
C ASP A 175 15.20 19.10 -22.05
#